data_AF-A0A4P5VNE3-F1
#
_entry.id   AF-A0A4P5VNE3-F1
#
_cell.length_a   1.000
_cell.length_b   1.000
_cell.length_c   1.000
_cell.angle_alpha   90.00
_cell.angle_beta   90.00
_cell.angle_gamma   90.00
#
_symmetry.space_group_name_H-M   'P 1'
#
loop_
_entity.id
_entity.type
_entity.pdbx_description
1 polymer ?
#
loop_
_entity_poly.entity_id
_entity_poly.type
_entity_poly.pdbx_seq_one_letter_code
_entity_poly.pdbx_strand_id
1 'polypeptide(L)'
;MICPSRLLNFGDPTPVQEFVERRVVWIELAPERLPPTAPPLQRALGMLLLPEDQLPAWSEAIRSQAAGTSLATEIDDVIAAILVARFSGRTIPEICAMGGITVDDFTSSVAYREIFGLGRQEGRQEGRQEGRQAEAAALTLRQLQRRCGTLSSAQQSRIQGLPLGNLEALADALLDFDGPEDLNAWLSLHAS
;
A
#
# COMPACT_ATOMS: atom_id res chain seq x y z
N MET A 1 -31.01 0.14 -11.69
CA MET A 1 -31.75 1.23 -12.37
C MET A 1 -32.72 1.81 -11.35
N ILE A 2 -32.52 3.05 -10.90
CA ILE A 2 -33.43 3.75 -9.96
C ILE A 2 -34.44 4.51 -10.82
N CYS A 3 -35.72 4.17 -10.71
CA CYS A 3 -36.79 4.75 -11.53
C CYS A 3 -37.75 5.59 -10.65
N PRO A 4 -38.06 6.85 -11.03
CA PRO A 4 -38.90 7.74 -10.20
C PRO A 4 -40.39 7.34 -10.14
N SER A 5 -40.88 6.54 -11.08
CA SER A 5 -42.29 6.15 -11.16
C SER A 5 -42.49 4.87 -11.97
N ARG A 6 -43.42 4.00 -11.52
CA ARG A 6 -43.85 2.79 -12.24
C ARG A 6 -44.74 3.08 -13.46
N LEU A 7 -45.14 4.33 -13.68
CA LEU A 7 -46.01 4.77 -14.79
C LEU A 7 -45.24 5.34 -15.99
N LEU A 8 -43.90 5.37 -15.94
CA LEU A 8 -43.09 5.76 -17.09
C LEU A 8 -43.12 4.63 -18.13
N ASN A 9 -43.78 4.90 -19.25
CA ASN A 9 -43.86 3.99 -20.39
C ASN A 9 -42.56 4.11 -21.21
N PHE A 10 -41.61 3.21 -20.98
CA PHE A 10 -40.28 3.20 -21.64
C PHE A 10 -40.32 2.68 -23.09
N GLY A 11 -41.51 2.58 -23.70
CA GLY A 11 -41.71 1.96 -25.00
C GLY A 11 -41.89 0.45 -24.89
N ASP A 12 -41.74 -0.24 -26.02
CA ASP A 12 -41.87 -1.69 -26.10
C ASP A 12 -40.80 -2.38 -25.23
N PRO A 13 -41.17 -3.21 -24.23
CA PRO A 13 -40.20 -3.94 -23.41
C PRO A 13 -39.57 -5.12 -24.15
N THR A 14 -40.13 -5.54 -25.29
CA THR A 14 -39.70 -6.72 -26.06
C THR A 14 -38.20 -6.70 -26.41
N PRO A 15 -37.59 -5.58 -26.86
CA PRO A 15 -36.16 -5.53 -27.14
C PRO A 15 -35.28 -5.67 -25.89
N VAL A 16 -35.72 -5.14 -24.74
CA VAL A 16 -34.99 -5.27 -23.46
C VAL A 16 -35.11 -6.70 -22.95
N GLN A 17 -36.29 -7.30 -23.09
CA GLN A 17 -36.53 -8.69 -22.71
C GLN A 17 -35.71 -9.65 -23.57
N GLU A 18 -35.71 -9.47 -24.90
CA GLU A 18 -34.87 -10.23 -25.83
C GLU A 18 -33.39 -10.10 -25.49
N PHE A 19 -32.92 -8.88 -25.19
CA PHE A 19 -31.54 -8.65 -24.78
C PHE A 19 -31.18 -9.40 -23.49
N VAL A 20 -32.02 -9.32 -22.45
CA VAL A 20 -31.76 -9.99 -21.17
C VAL A 20 -31.85 -11.51 -21.30
N GLU A 21 -32.78 -12.03 -22.10
CA GLU A 21 -32.98 -13.47 -22.27
C GLU A 21 -31.95 -14.11 -23.21
N ARG A 22 -31.47 -13.39 -24.24
CA ARG A 22 -30.64 -13.97 -25.31
C ARG A 22 -29.21 -13.47 -25.36
N ARG A 23 -28.91 -12.30 -24.77
CA ARG A 23 -27.61 -11.62 -24.94
C ARG A 23 -26.88 -11.37 -23.63
N VAL A 24 -27.50 -11.64 -22.49
CA VAL A 24 -26.87 -11.53 -21.16
C VAL A 24 -26.54 -12.92 -20.64
N VAL A 25 -25.29 -13.11 -20.23
CA VAL A 25 -24.85 -14.30 -19.49
C VAL A 25 -24.88 -13.93 -18.01
N TRP A 26 -25.71 -14.61 -17.24
CA TRP A 26 -25.77 -14.44 -15.79
C TRP A 26 -24.70 -15.31 -15.13
N ILE A 27 -23.84 -14.67 -14.35
CA ILE A 27 -22.85 -15.36 -13.53
C ILE A 27 -23.39 -15.41 -12.11
N GLU A 28 -23.79 -16.60 -11.67
CA GLU A 28 -24.27 -16.81 -10.31
C GLU A 28 -23.08 -16.82 -9.34
N LEU A 29 -23.17 -15.99 -8.30
CA LEU A 29 -22.12 -15.85 -7.28
C LEU A 29 -22.57 -16.39 -5.93
N ALA A 30 -23.88 -16.55 -5.71
CA ALA A 30 -24.40 -17.08 -4.47
C ALA A 30 -23.96 -18.55 -4.31
N PRO A 31 -23.22 -18.90 -3.22
CA PRO A 31 -22.73 -20.25 -2.96
C PRO A 31 -23.80 -21.34 -3.08
N GLU A 32 -25.01 -21.04 -2.62
CA GLU A 32 -26.15 -21.96 -2.58
C GLU A 32 -26.79 -22.22 -3.94
N ARG A 33 -26.54 -21.34 -4.92
CA ARG A 33 -27.12 -21.40 -6.27
C ARG A 33 -26.10 -21.82 -7.32
N LEU A 34 -24.83 -21.92 -6.93
CA LEU A 34 -23.74 -22.39 -7.78
C LEU A 34 -23.90 -23.88 -8.06
N PRO A 35 -23.89 -24.30 -9.35
CA PRO A 35 -23.92 -25.72 -9.68
C PRO A 35 -22.63 -26.40 -9.17
N PRO A 36 -22.66 -27.70 -8.85
CA PRO A 36 -21.47 -28.44 -8.43
C PRO A 36 -20.33 -28.41 -9.45
N THR A 37 -20.67 -28.23 -10.73
CA THR A 37 -19.78 -28.14 -11.89
C THR A 37 -19.27 -26.73 -12.17
N ALA A 38 -19.61 -25.73 -11.34
CA ALA A 38 -19.18 -24.35 -11.54
C ALA A 38 -17.65 -24.24 -11.65
N PRO A 39 -17.10 -23.47 -12.59
CA PRO A 39 -15.65 -23.31 -12.75
C PRO A 39 -14.96 -22.78 -11.48
N PRO A 40 -13.70 -23.14 -11.20
CA PRO A 40 -12.97 -22.70 -10.00
C PRO A 40 -12.96 -21.18 -9.81
N LEU A 41 -12.73 -20.41 -10.88
CA LEU A 41 -12.73 -18.94 -10.82
C LEU A 41 -14.09 -18.35 -10.44
N GLN A 42 -15.19 -18.94 -10.94
CA GLN A 42 -16.53 -18.50 -10.56
C GLN A 42 -16.81 -18.79 -9.08
N ARG A 43 -16.37 -19.95 -8.58
CA ARG A 43 -16.48 -20.28 -7.15
C ARG A 43 -15.61 -19.38 -6.28
N ALA A 44 -14.43 -18.98 -6.75
CA ALA A 44 -13.57 -18.02 -6.06
C ALA A 44 -14.27 -16.66 -5.93
N LEU A 45 -14.92 -16.16 -6.99
CA LEU A 45 -15.73 -14.93 -6.91
C LEU A 45 -16.87 -15.05 -5.89
N GLY A 46 -17.46 -16.24 -5.71
CA GLY A 46 -18.46 -16.50 -4.69
C GLY A 46 -17.98 -16.27 -3.25
N MET A 47 -16.66 -16.31 -3.01
CA MET A 47 -16.07 -15.98 -1.70
C MET A 47 -16.36 -14.54 -1.26
N LEU A 48 -16.72 -13.63 -2.16
CA LEU A 48 -17.12 -12.26 -1.81
C LEU A 48 -18.38 -12.21 -0.93
N LEU A 49 -19.24 -13.23 -1.03
CA LEU A 49 -20.55 -13.28 -0.38
C LEU A 49 -20.59 -14.26 0.80
N LEU A 50 -19.55 -15.07 0.99
CA LEU A 50 -19.53 -16.19 1.92
C LEU A 50 -19.20 -15.72 3.37
N PRO A 51 -19.80 -16.29 4.42
CA PRO A 51 -19.39 -16.06 5.80
C PRO A 51 -17.90 -16.40 6.06
N GLU A 52 -17.25 -15.69 6.98
CA GLU A 52 -15.80 -15.83 7.27
C GLU A 52 -15.40 -17.24 7.69
N ASP A 53 -16.22 -17.90 8.50
CA ASP A 53 -16.01 -19.25 9.03
C ASP A 53 -16.05 -20.34 7.95
N GLN A 54 -16.68 -20.07 6.81
CA GLN A 54 -16.79 -20.99 5.70
C GLN A 54 -15.69 -20.81 4.64
N LEU A 55 -14.95 -19.70 4.68
CA LEU A 55 -13.90 -19.40 3.69
C LEU A 55 -12.83 -20.49 3.59
N PRO A 56 -12.28 -21.04 4.69
CA PRO A 56 -11.21 -22.03 4.59
C PRO A 56 -11.65 -23.30 3.86
N ALA A 57 -12.83 -23.82 4.20
CA ALA A 57 -13.39 -25.01 3.55
C ALA A 57 -13.71 -24.74 2.07
N TRP A 58 -14.19 -23.54 1.76
CA TRP A 58 -14.52 -23.14 0.39
C TRP A 58 -13.25 -22.98 -0.48
N SER A 59 -12.21 -22.35 0.03
CA SER A 59 -10.90 -22.23 -0.64
C SER A 59 -10.29 -23.59 -0.95
N GLU A 60 -10.38 -24.54 0.00
CA GLU A 60 -9.88 -25.89 -0.22
C GLU A 60 -10.66 -26.63 -1.32
N ALA A 61 -11.99 -26.50 -1.32
CA ALA A 61 -12.81 -27.08 -2.38
C ALA A 61 -12.44 -26.51 -3.77
N ILE A 62 -12.20 -25.20 -3.86
CA ILE A 62 -11.76 -24.54 -5.10
C ILE A 62 -10.41 -25.10 -5.57
N ARG A 63 -9.42 -25.23 -4.67
CA ARG A 63 -8.10 -25.81 -4.98
C ARG A 63 -8.22 -27.25 -5.45
N SER A 64 -9.03 -28.06 -4.76
CA SER A 64 -9.25 -29.46 -5.15
C SER A 64 -9.80 -29.59 -6.58
N GLN A 65 -10.65 -28.64 -7.01
CA GLN A 65 -11.22 -28.61 -8.35
C GLN A 65 -10.23 -28.09 -9.41
N ALA A 66 -9.37 -27.15 -9.03
CA ALA A 66 -8.32 -26.62 -9.91
C ALA A 66 -7.13 -27.59 -10.05
N ALA A 67 -6.97 -28.55 -9.13
CA ALA A 67 -5.87 -29.52 -9.14
C ALA A 67 -5.78 -30.29 -10.47
N GLY A 68 -4.58 -30.34 -11.04
CA GLY A 68 -4.33 -30.99 -12.32
C GLY A 68 -4.76 -30.19 -13.56
N THR A 69 -5.24 -28.95 -13.38
CA THR A 69 -5.52 -28.01 -14.47
C THR A 69 -4.45 -26.93 -14.57
N SER A 70 -4.45 -26.15 -15.66
CA SER A 70 -3.57 -24.97 -15.79
C SER A 70 -3.85 -23.89 -14.75
N LEU A 71 -5.05 -23.88 -14.15
CA LEU A 71 -5.45 -22.92 -13.12
C LEU A 71 -4.89 -23.24 -11.73
N ALA A 72 -4.32 -24.44 -11.52
CA ALA A 72 -3.82 -24.85 -10.21
C ALA A 72 -2.80 -23.87 -9.62
N THR A 73 -1.98 -23.23 -10.45
CA THR A 73 -0.95 -22.28 -10.02
C THR A 73 -1.47 -20.86 -9.82
N GLU A 74 -2.58 -20.49 -10.46
CA GLU A 74 -3.13 -19.13 -10.44
C GLU A 74 -4.22 -18.95 -9.38
N ILE A 75 -4.85 -20.06 -8.96
CA ILE A 75 -6.04 -20.01 -8.11
C ILE A 75 -5.75 -19.41 -6.72
N ASP A 76 -4.54 -19.64 -6.19
CA ASP A 76 -4.14 -19.06 -4.90
C ASP A 76 -3.92 -17.55 -4.99
N ASP A 77 -3.37 -17.03 -6.09
CA ASP A 77 -3.27 -15.59 -6.32
C ASP A 77 -4.67 -14.94 -6.40
N VAL A 78 -5.64 -15.61 -7.02
CA VAL A 78 -7.03 -15.12 -7.10
C VAL A 78 -7.70 -15.14 -5.71
N ILE A 79 -7.56 -16.24 -4.97
CA ILE A 79 -8.09 -16.35 -3.59
C ILE A 79 -7.47 -15.26 -2.71
N ALA A 80 -6.15 -15.10 -2.76
CA ALA A 80 -5.41 -14.06 -2.03
C ALA A 80 -5.93 -12.65 -2.40
N ALA A 81 -6.07 -12.34 -3.69
CA ALA A 81 -6.54 -11.04 -4.15
C ALA A 81 -7.96 -10.73 -3.64
N ILE A 82 -8.87 -11.70 -3.68
CA ILE A 82 -10.23 -11.56 -3.18
C ILE A 82 -10.23 -11.31 -1.66
N LEU A 83 -9.46 -12.07 -0.90
CA LEU A 83 -9.40 -11.93 0.56
C LEU A 83 -8.75 -10.61 0.99
N VAL A 84 -7.66 -10.19 0.34
CA VAL A 84 -7.02 -8.89 0.59
C VAL A 84 -7.99 -7.75 0.29
N ALA A 85 -8.71 -7.80 -0.83
CA ALA A 85 -9.68 -6.77 -1.20
C ALA A 85 -10.87 -6.72 -0.23
N ARG A 86 -11.35 -7.89 0.22
CA ARG A 86 -12.51 -7.99 1.11
C ARG A 86 -12.17 -7.65 2.57
N PHE A 87 -10.98 -8.01 3.04
CA PHE A 87 -10.56 -7.90 4.44
C PHE A 87 -9.36 -6.97 4.61
N SER A 88 -9.44 -5.76 4.07
CA SER A 88 -8.35 -4.77 4.06
C SER A 88 -7.84 -4.34 5.44
N GLY A 89 -8.60 -4.60 6.51
CA GLY A 89 -8.19 -4.34 7.90
C GLY A 89 -7.53 -5.51 8.62
N ARG A 90 -7.38 -6.67 7.98
CA ARG A 90 -6.75 -7.87 8.56
C ARG A 90 -5.27 -7.92 8.23
N THR A 91 -4.52 -8.61 9.08
CA THR A 91 -3.10 -8.88 8.85
C THR A 91 -2.89 -9.95 7.77
N ILE A 92 -1.71 -9.95 7.13
CA ILE A 92 -1.35 -10.95 6.12
C ILE A 92 -1.51 -12.40 6.65
N PRO A 93 -1.04 -12.76 7.87
CA PRO A 93 -1.23 -14.11 8.39
C PRO A 93 -2.69 -14.51 8.59
N GLU A 94 -3.55 -13.58 9.02
CA GLU A 94 -5.00 -13.83 9.14
C GLU A 94 -5.64 -14.08 7.77
N ILE A 95 -5.29 -13.28 6.76
CA ILE A 95 -5.76 -13.45 5.38
C ILE A 95 -5.30 -14.80 4.81
N CYS A 96 -4.03 -15.14 5.01
CA CYS A 96 -3.44 -16.42 4.61
C CYS A 96 -4.19 -17.60 5.25
N ALA A 97 -4.50 -17.51 6.56
CA ALA A 97 -5.26 -18.53 7.27
C ALA A 97 -6.69 -18.70 6.71
N MET A 98 -7.37 -17.61 6.35
CA MET A 98 -8.71 -17.66 5.74
C MET A 98 -8.69 -18.33 4.37
N GLY A 99 -7.65 -18.10 3.58
CA GLY A 99 -7.50 -18.67 2.24
C GLY A 99 -6.85 -20.04 2.22
N GLY A 100 -6.32 -20.55 3.33
CA GLY A 100 -5.48 -21.74 3.38
C GLY A 100 -4.21 -21.61 2.53
N ILE A 101 -3.66 -20.40 2.44
CA ILE A 101 -2.44 -20.07 1.71
C ILE A 101 -1.33 -19.88 2.74
N THR A 102 -0.10 -20.31 2.46
CA THR A 102 1.00 -20.03 3.39
C THR A 102 1.49 -18.58 3.22
N VAL A 103 2.07 -18.00 4.27
CA VAL A 103 2.68 -16.66 4.17
C VAL A 103 3.81 -16.66 3.15
N ASP A 104 4.57 -17.76 3.05
CA ASP A 104 5.65 -17.89 2.07
C ASP A 104 5.11 -17.86 0.64
N ASP A 105 4.04 -18.62 0.35
CA ASP A 105 3.41 -18.61 -0.97
C ASP A 105 2.85 -17.23 -1.31
N PHE A 106 2.16 -16.60 -0.37
CA PHE A 106 1.62 -15.24 -0.53
C PHE A 106 2.74 -14.22 -0.85
N THR A 107 3.84 -14.28 -0.11
CA THR A 107 4.96 -13.34 -0.28
C THR A 107 5.81 -13.61 -1.53
N SER A 108 5.69 -14.80 -2.13
CA SER A 108 6.33 -15.15 -3.40
C SER A 108 5.65 -14.53 -4.62
N SER A 109 4.39 -14.11 -4.49
CA SER A 109 3.59 -13.49 -5.55
C SER A 109 4.31 -12.28 -6.16
N VAL A 110 4.19 -12.11 -7.48
CA VAL A 110 4.83 -11.00 -8.21
C VAL A 110 4.33 -9.65 -7.70
N ALA A 111 3.01 -9.51 -7.55
CA ALA A 111 2.37 -8.29 -7.06
C ALA A 111 2.87 -7.92 -5.66
N TYR A 112 3.00 -8.91 -4.76
CA TYR A 112 3.51 -8.66 -3.41
C TYR A 112 4.96 -8.17 -3.41
N ARG A 113 5.85 -8.84 -4.17
CA ARG A 113 7.27 -8.47 -4.24
C ARG A 113 7.48 -7.09 -4.85
N GLU A 114 6.63 -6.69 -5.80
CA GLU A 114 6.66 -5.36 -6.39
C GLU A 114 6.26 -4.29 -5.36
N ILE A 115 5.12 -4.44 -4.70
CA ILE A 115 4.64 -3.52 -3.66
C ILE A 115 5.65 -3.42 -2.51
N PHE A 116 6.13 -4.56 -2.00
CA PHE A 116 7.14 -4.58 -0.95
C PHE A 116 8.48 -3.99 -1.42
N GLY A 117 8.83 -4.21 -2.68
CA GLY A 117 10.01 -3.63 -3.32
C GLY A 117 9.97 -2.11 -3.34
N LEU A 118 8.83 -1.52 -3.74
CA LEU A 118 8.59 -0.08 -3.71
C LEU A 118 8.73 0.48 -2.29
N GLY A 119 8.08 -0.14 -1.30
CA GLY A 119 8.20 0.29 0.10
C GLY A 119 9.64 0.22 0.63
N ARG A 120 10.40 -0.83 0.30
CA ARG A 120 11.83 -0.90 0.64
C ARG A 120 12.66 0.17 -0.05
N GLN A 121 12.33 0.50 -1.30
CA GLN A 121 13.05 1.54 -2.05
C GLN A 121 12.79 2.92 -1.43
N GLU A 122 11.54 3.22 -1.11
CA GLU A 122 11.14 4.46 -0.44
C GLU A 122 11.80 4.60 0.92
N GLY A 123 11.69 3.59 1.80
CA GLY A 123 12.33 3.62 3.12
C GLY A 123 13.86 3.74 3.06
N ARG A 124 14.51 3.15 2.04
CA ARG A 124 15.95 3.36 1.82
C ARG A 124 16.28 4.77 1.31
N GLN A 125 15.38 5.42 0.59
CA GLN A 125 15.60 6.79 0.13
C GLN A 125 15.41 7.77 1.29
N GLU A 126 14.31 7.64 2.03
CA GLU A 126 14.01 8.43 3.22
C GLU A 126 15.12 8.29 4.26
N GLY A 127 15.48 7.07 4.66
CA GLY A 127 16.56 6.85 5.62
C GLY A 127 17.93 7.38 5.16
N ARG A 128 18.21 7.42 3.86
CA ARG A 128 19.44 8.06 3.32
C ARG A 128 19.37 9.58 3.31
N GLN A 129 18.18 10.17 3.22
CA GLN A 129 18.01 11.62 3.30
C GLN A 129 18.09 12.07 4.76
N GLU A 130 17.33 11.43 5.65
CA GLU A 130 17.37 11.68 7.09
C GLU A 130 18.78 11.47 7.66
N GLY A 131 19.44 10.36 7.29
CA GLY A 131 20.81 10.08 7.70
C GLY A 131 21.80 11.16 7.27
N ARG A 132 21.69 11.64 6.02
CA ARG A 132 22.54 12.74 5.51
C ARG A 132 22.28 14.04 6.24
N GLN A 133 21.02 14.40 6.49
CA GLN A 133 20.68 15.61 7.24
C GLN A 133 21.17 15.55 8.69
N ALA A 134 20.96 14.42 9.37
CA ALA A 134 21.41 14.22 10.74
C ALA A 134 22.94 14.29 10.85
N GLU A 135 23.66 13.66 9.90
CA GLU A 135 25.12 13.71 9.85
C GLU A 135 25.63 15.13 9.55
N ALA A 136 25.04 15.82 8.57
CA ALA A 136 25.39 17.19 8.24
C ALA A 136 25.19 18.11 9.45
N ALA A 137 24.05 18.04 10.14
CA ALA A 137 23.79 18.82 11.35
C ALA A 137 24.82 18.52 12.46
N ALA A 138 25.11 17.24 12.70
CA ALA A 138 26.07 16.83 13.71
C ALA A 138 27.51 17.29 13.41
N LEU A 139 27.91 17.29 12.14
CA LEU A 139 29.21 17.82 11.70
C LEU A 139 29.26 19.34 11.81
N THR A 140 28.26 20.04 11.28
CA THR A 140 28.18 21.51 11.32
C THR A 140 28.18 22.02 12.76
N LEU A 141 27.42 21.40 13.67
CA LEU A 141 27.44 21.75 15.08
C LEU A 141 28.82 21.58 15.74
N ARG A 142 29.51 20.47 15.46
CA ARG A 142 30.87 20.24 15.99
C ARG A 142 31.87 21.27 15.48
N GLN A 143 31.73 21.68 14.21
CA GLN A 143 32.59 22.69 13.60
C GLN A 143 32.31 24.09 14.17
N LEU A 144 31.03 24.46 14.28
CA LEU A 144 30.62 25.72 14.89
C LEU A 144 31.05 25.82 16.35
N GLN A 145 30.97 24.74 17.13
CA GLN A 145 31.48 24.74 18.50
C GLN A 145 32.98 25.04 18.59
N ARG A 146 33.77 24.60 17.60
CA ARG A 146 35.21 24.87 17.53
C ARG A 146 35.53 26.29 17.08
N ARG A 147 34.76 26.85 16.13
CA ARG A 147 35.00 28.19 15.58
C ARG A 147 34.34 29.31 16.39
N CYS A 148 33.09 29.13 16.80
CA CYS A 148 32.26 30.14 17.47
C CYS A 148 32.19 29.94 18.99
N GLY A 149 32.75 28.86 19.54
CA GLY A 149 32.70 28.54 20.96
C GLY A 149 31.37 27.90 21.40
N THR A 150 30.99 28.07 22.66
CA THR A 150 29.83 27.38 23.23
C THR A 150 28.52 27.82 22.57
N LEU A 151 27.81 26.87 21.95
CA LEU A 151 26.50 27.10 21.36
C LEU A 151 25.39 26.88 22.39
N SER A 152 24.43 27.81 22.43
CA SER A 152 23.21 27.65 23.25
C SER A 152 22.33 26.49 22.76
N SER A 153 21.49 25.94 23.64
CA SER A 153 20.54 24.88 23.27
C SER A 153 19.60 25.32 22.14
N ALA A 154 19.15 26.57 22.15
CA ALA A 154 18.29 27.14 21.11
C ALA A 154 18.98 27.15 19.73
N GLN A 155 20.26 27.55 19.67
CA GLN A 155 21.05 27.50 18.43
C GLN A 155 21.23 26.05 17.95
N GLN A 156 21.51 25.12 18.87
CA GLN A 156 21.69 23.70 18.52
C GLN A 156 20.42 23.10 17.92
N SER A 157 19.28 23.26 18.57
CA SER A 157 17.99 22.78 18.07
C SER A 157 17.62 23.43 16.74
N ARG A 158 17.90 24.72 16.58
CA ARG A 158 17.66 25.43 15.33
C ARG A 158 18.48 24.87 14.18
N ILE A 159 19.79 24.64 14.40
CA ILE A 159 20.68 24.08 13.38
C ILE A 159 20.25 22.65 13.02
N GLN A 160 19.89 21.82 14.00
CA GLN A 160 19.39 20.46 13.74
C GLN A 160 18.10 20.43 12.92
N GLY A 161 17.25 21.45 13.04
CA GLY A 161 16.03 21.59 12.26
C GLY A 161 16.22 22.21 10.87
N LEU A 162 17.42 22.65 10.51
CA LEU A 162 17.66 23.25 9.18
C LEU A 162 17.53 22.18 8.09
N PRO A 163 16.94 22.53 6.93
CA PRO A 163 16.98 21.69 5.73
C PRO A 163 18.43 21.37 5.32
N LEU A 164 18.66 20.22 4.69
CA LEU A 164 20.00 19.75 4.31
C LEU A 164 20.80 20.82 3.54
N GLY A 165 20.20 21.48 2.55
CA GLY A 165 20.90 22.53 1.78
C GLY A 165 21.36 23.72 2.63
N ASN A 166 20.59 24.08 3.67
CA ASN A 166 20.98 25.15 4.60
C ASN A 166 22.08 24.68 5.56
N LEU A 167 22.09 23.40 5.94
CA LEU A 167 23.17 22.80 6.73
C LEU A 167 24.49 22.78 5.96
N GLU A 168 24.44 22.43 4.67
CA GLU A 168 25.59 22.44 3.77
C GLU A 168 26.09 23.89 3.55
N ALA A 169 25.19 24.83 3.27
CA ALA A 169 25.56 26.25 3.12
C ALA A 169 26.16 26.84 4.41
N LEU A 170 25.65 26.45 5.59
CA LEU A 170 26.23 26.84 6.87
C LEU A 170 27.60 26.18 7.10
N ALA A 171 27.79 24.93 6.65
CA ALA A 171 29.08 24.24 6.74
C ALA A 171 30.16 24.92 5.89
N ASP A 172 29.79 25.51 4.76
CA ASP A 172 30.71 26.31 3.95
C ASP A 172 30.93 27.70 4.55
N ALA A 173 29.84 28.41 4.89
CA ALA A 173 29.91 29.77 5.42
C ALA A 173 30.69 29.85 6.74
N LEU A 174 30.61 28.82 7.60
CA LEU A 174 31.34 28.81 8.87
C LEU A 174 32.86 28.90 8.65
N LEU A 175 33.38 28.49 7.49
CA LEU A 175 34.80 28.57 7.20
C LEU A 175 35.30 30.02 7.13
N ASP A 176 34.40 30.99 6.94
CA ASP A 176 34.72 32.42 6.88
C ASP A 176 34.31 33.19 8.15
N PHE A 177 33.74 32.52 9.17
CA PHE A 177 33.27 33.19 10.38
C PHE A 177 34.43 33.66 11.26
N ASP A 178 34.44 34.94 11.65
CA ASP A 178 35.40 35.51 12.60
C ASP A 178 34.96 35.31 14.06
N GLY A 179 33.70 34.92 14.32
CA GLY A 179 33.22 34.61 15.66
C GLY A 179 31.75 34.20 15.77
N PRO A 180 31.19 34.17 17.00
CA PRO A 180 29.79 33.78 17.24
C PRO A 180 28.76 34.78 16.69
N GLU A 181 29.14 36.05 16.48
CA GLU A 181 28.22 37.05 15.91
C GLU A 181 27.87 36.76 14.45
N ASP A 182 28.80 36.21 13.66
CA ASP A 182 28.53 35.82 12.28
C ASP A 182 27.52 34.68 12.20
N LEU A 183 27.59 33.73 13.14
CA LEU A 183 26.58 32.67 13.27
C LEU A 183 25.21 33.24 13.60
N ASN A 184 25.12 34.22 14.51
CA ASN A 184 23.84 34.86 14.85
C ASN A 184 23.26 35.62 13.65
N ALA A 185 24.10 36.34 12.90
CA ALA A 185 23.71 37.03 11.68
C ALA A 185 23.22 36.05 10.61
N TRP A 186 23.98 34.97 10.37
CA TRP A 186 23.63 33.94 9.40
C TRP A 186 22.31 33.27 9.74
N LEU A 187 22.13 32.85 11.00
CA LEU A 187 20.88 32.26 11.46
C LEU A 187 19.72 33.26 11.33
N SER A 188 19.92 34.54 11.63
CA SER A 188 18.86 35.55 11.50
C SER A 188 18.40 35.75 10.05
N LEU A 189 19.32 35.66 9.08
CA LEU A 189 19.01 35.75 7.64
C LEU A 189 18.28 34.51 7.11
N HIS A 190 18.56 33.34 7.68
CA HIS A 190 17.94 32.07 7.29
C HIS A 190 16.84 31.67 8.30
N ALA A 191 16.11 32.67 8.81
CA ALA A 191 14.94 32.50 9.65
C ALA A 191 13.69 32.24 8.80
N SER A 192 13.58 31.03 8.27
CA SER A 192 12.36 30.49 7.68
C SER A 192 12.29 28.99 7.92
#